data_AF-A0A7C6DWE2-F1
#
_entry.id   AF-A0A7C6DWE2-F1
#
_cell.length_a   1.000
_cell.length_b   1.000
_cell.length_c   1.000
_cell.angle_alpha   90.00
_cell.angle_beta   90.00
_cell.angle_gamma   90.00
#
_symmetry.space_group_name_H-M   'P 1'
#
loop_
_entity.id
_entity.type
_entity.pdbx_description
1 polymer ?
#
loop_
_entity_poly.entity_id
_entity_poly.type
_entity_poly.pdbx_seq_one_letter_code
_entity_poly.pdbx_strand_id
1 'polypeptide(L)'
;MKFLIMIFLLSASIFAQGIRQDPPNFSDPIDNVFLARANEDGKPGEEVSTFLPKDVPIFCVITLTEFKIADVKMNLVAVKVNGVRPETKIVTSSYRTKQGQNRVIFTGSPDGFWSSGNYRIDIFIDGLKLRSVSFNVVEPPRQQKFVSVPAKLKPRKG
;
A
#
# COMPACT_ATOMS: atom_id res chain seq x y z
N MET A 1 -68.43 -0.44 -42.82
CA MET A 1 -67.60 0.77 -42.64
C MET A 1 -66.93 0.72 -41.27
N LYS A 2 -65.62 1.07 -41.19
CA LYS A 2 -64.75 1.21 -40.00
C LYS A 2 -64.27 -0.16 -39.42
N PHE A 3 -63.12 -0.74 -39.76
CA PHE A 3 -61.69 -0.31 -39.79
C PHE A 3 -61.06 -0.20 -38.38
N LEU A 4 -59.91 -0.92 -38.20
CA LEU A 4 -58.81 -0.70 -37.22
C LEU A 4 -59.11 -1.18 -35.76
N ILE A 5 -58.27 -1.83 -34.93
CA ILE A 5 -56.82 -1.88 -34.63
C ILE A 5 -56.55 -3.23 -33.90
N MET A 6 -55.68 -4.13 -34.39
CA MET A 6 -54.29 -4.38 -33.95
C MET A 6 -54.06 -4.68 -32.44
N ILE A 7 -53.54 -5.88 -32.12
CA ILE A 7 -52.27 -6.12 -31.39
C ILE A 7 -52.12 -7.64 -31.23
N PHE A 8 -51.16 -8.18 -32.00
CA PHE A 8 -50.69 -9.56 -31.94
C PHE A 8 -49.62 -9.61 -30.85
N LEU A 9 -49.98 -10.10 -29.66
CA LEU A 9 -49.04 -10.32 -28.55
C LEU A 9 -48.35 -11.68 -28.75
N LEU A 10 -47.28 -11.67 -29.57
CA LEU A 10 -46.37 -12.79 -29.75
C LEU A 10 -45.43 -12.86 -28.53
N SER A 11 -45.74 -13.72 -27.55
CA SER A 11 -44.86 -14.00 -26.42
C SER A 11 -43.69 -14.88 -26.89
N ALA A 12 -42.58 -14.25 -27.29
CA ALA A 12 -41.33 -14.94 -27.51
C ALA A 12 -40.70 -15.32 -26.16
N SER A 13 -40.98 -16.53 -25.69
CA SER A 13 -40.23 -17.16 -24.60
C SER A 13 -38.87 -17.60 -25.12
N ILE A 14 -37.93 -16.65 -25.20
CA ILE A 14 -36.52 -16.98 -25.44
C ILE A 14 -35.99 -17.56 -24.13
N PHE A 15 -35.69 -18.85 -24.17
CA PHE A 15 -35.00 -19.58 -23.13
C PHE A 15 -33.73 -18.82 -22.72
N ALA A 16 -33.70 -18.36 -21.47
CA ALA A 16 -32.49 -17.90 -20.82
C ALA A 16 -31.55 -19.10 -20.64
N GLN A 17 -30.75 -19.40 -21.66
CA GLN A 17 -29.55 -20.23 -21.48
C GLN A 17 -28.56 -19.38 -20.69
N GLY A 18 -28.59 -19.54 -19.37
CA GLY A 18 -27.53 -19.06 -18.49
C GLY A 18 -26.24 -19.75 -18.89
N ILE A 19 -25.40 -19.04 -19.65
CA ILE A 19 -23.98 -19.38 -19.76
C ILE A 19 -23.45 -19.32 -18.33
N ARG A 20 -23.20 -20.48 -17.72
CA ARG A 20 -22.29 -20.57 -16.58
C ARG A 20 -20.92 -20.18 -17.13
N GLN A 21 -20.61 -18.88 -17.06
CA GLN A 21 -19.23 -18.45 -17.15
C GLN A 21 -18.59 -18.93 -15.85
N ASP A 22 -17.78 -19.98 -15.93
CA ASP A 22 -16.80 -20.22 -14.88
C ASP A 22 -16.10 -18.88 -14.63
N PRO A 23 -16.05 -18.38 -13.37
CA PRO A 23 -15.33 -17.15 -13.11
C PRO A 23 -13.92 -17.34 -13.66
N PRO A 24 -13.36 -16.34 -14.39
CA PRO A 24 -12.01 -16.48 -14.90
C PRO A 24 -11.13 -16.84 -13.71
N ASN A 25 -10.42 -17.96 -13.83
CA ASN A 25 -9.45 -18.37 -12.82
C ASN A 25 -8.29 -17.39 -12.91
N PHE A 26 -8.48 -16.20 -12.32
CA PHE A 26 -7.45 -15.20 -12.20
C PHE A 26 -6.46 -15.74 -11.17
N SER A 27 -5.45 -16.46 -11.66
CA SER A 27 -4.26 -16.75 -10.87
C SER A 27 -3.73 -15.41 -10.36
N ASP A 28 -3.57 -15.31 -9.04
CA ASP A 28 -3.09 -14.07 -8.45
C ASP A 28 -1.71 -13.73 -9.03
N PRO A 29 -1.54 -12.59 -9.73
CA PRO A 29 -0.29 -12.28 -10.38
C PRO A 29 0.80 -11.86 -9.38
N ILE A 30 0.45 -11.68 -8.09
CA ILE A 30 1.36 -11.35 -7.01
C ILE A 30 1.56 -12.57 -6.12
N ASP A 31 2.80 -13.07 -6.08
CA ASP A 31 3.22 -14.16 -5.21
C ASP A 31 3.47 -13.65 -3.78
N ASN A 32 4.27 -12.58 -3.66
CA ASN A 32 4.61 -11.99 -2.36
C ASN A 32 4.79 -10.47 -2.43
N VAL A 33 4.46 -9.79 -1.33
CA VAL A 33 4.74 -8.38 -1.10
C VAL A 33 5.15 -8.17 0.34
N PHE A 34 6.29 -7.50 0.53
CA PHE A 34 6.72 -7.09 1.86
C PHE A 34 7.40 -5.73 1.84
N LEU A 35 7.53 -5.14 3.03
CA LEU A 35 8.26 -3.88 3.24
C LEU A 35 9.51 -4.16 4.03
N ALA A 36 10.60 -3.46 3.72
CA ALA A 36 11.88 -3.67 4.38
C ALA A 36 12.63 -2.36 4.63
N ARG A 37 13.44 -2.38 5.69
CA ARG A 37 14.45 -1.33 5.96
C ARG A 37 15.67 -1.54 5.06
N ALA A 38 16.49 -0.50 4.91
CA ALA A 38 17.81 -0.65 4.33
C ALA A 38 18.69 -1.55 5.22
N ASN A 39 19.39 -2.50 4.60
CA ASN A 39 20.50 -3.22 5.23
C ASN A 39 21.80 -2.39 5.15
N GLU A 40 22.90 -2.94 5.65
CA GLU A 40 24.23 -2.29 5.63
C GLU A 40 24.72 -1.95 4.21
N ASP A 41 24.26 -2.69 3.20
CA ASP A 41 24.58 -2.45 1.78
C ASP A 41 23.63 -1.46 1.08
N GLY A 42 22.65 -0.89 1.81
CA GLY A 42 21.62 -0.03 1.23
C GLY A 42 20.56 -0.75 0.38
N LYS A 43 20.40 -2.07 0.55
CA LYS A 43 19.41 -2.92 -0.12
C LYS A 43 18.24 -3.27 0.81
N PRO A 44 17.11 -3.79 0.30
CA PRO A 44 16.04 -4.30 1.15
C PRO A 44 16.57 -5.39 2.09
N GLY A 45 16.49 -5.15 3.39
CA GLY A 45 16.86 -6.06 4.46
C GLY A 45 15.66 -6.85 4.98
N GLU A 46 15.54 -6.89 6.30
CA GLU A 46 14.46 -7.61 7.00
C GLU A 46 13.08 -7.03 6.71
N GLU A 47 12.10 -7.92 6.57
CA GLU A 47 10.68 -7.57 6.47
C GLU A 47 10.17 -6.96 7.79
N VAL A 48 9.61 -5.76 7.71
CA VAL A 48 8.98 -5.09 8.84
C VAL A 48 7.78 -4.26 8.41
N SER A 49 6.82 -4.10 9.33
CA SER A 49 5.62 -3.26 9.14
C SER A 49 5.63 -2.00 9.99
N THR A 50 6.66 -1.81 10.83
CA THR A 50 6.84 -0.62 11.68
C THR A 50 8.23 -0.05 11.46
N PHE A 51 8.27 1.25 11.23
CA PHE A 51 9.46 2.03 10.88
C PHE A 51 9.63 3.20 11.83
N LEU A 52 10.86 3.71 11.91
CA LEU A 52 11.20 4.97 12.56
C LEU A 52 11.17 6.12 11.53
N PRO A 53 10.98 7.38 11.97
CA PRO A 53 11.10 8.56 11.10
C PRO A 53 12.40 8.62 10.27
N LYS A 54 13.46 8.00 10.79
CA LYS A 54 14.80 7.99 10.18
C LYS A 54 15.07 6.79 9.28
N ASP A 55 14.13 5.85 9.14
CA ASP A 55 14.28 4.70 8.26
C ASP A 55 14.04 5.15 6.81
N VAL A 56 15.08 5.75 6.22
CA VAL A 56 15.06 6.28 4.85
C VAL A 56 16.17 5.59 4.05
N PRO A 57 15.87 4.93 2.92
CA PRO A 57 14.53 4.70 2.34
C PRO A 57 13.76 3.55 3.00
N ILE A 58 12.44 3.52 2.79
CA ILE A 58 11.61 2.31 2.97
C ILE A 58 11.51 1.60 1.63
N PHE A 59 11.78 0.31 1.60
CA PHE A 59 11.64 -0.53 0.41
C PHE A 59 10.30 -1.25 0.40
N CYS A 60 9.65 -1.29 -0.76
CA CYS A 60 8.54 -2.19 -1.05
C CYS A 60 9.00 -3.20 -2.10
N VAL A 61 9.07 -4.46 -1.72
CA VAL A 61 9.50 -5.56 -2.58
C VAL A 61 8.27 -6.34 -3.01
N ILE A 62 8.12 -6.51 -4.33
CA ILE A 62 7.02 -7.23 -4.95
C ILE A 62 7.62 -8.37 -5.77
N THR A 63 7.14 -9.58 -5.52
CA THR A 63 7.42 -10.77 -6.31
C THR A 63 6.15 -11.17 -7.05
N LEU A 64 6.24 -11.24 -8.37
CA LEU A 64 5.17 -11.66 -9.26
C LEU A 64 5.22 -13.19 -9.42
N THR A 65 4.04 -13.79 -9.56
CA THR A 65 3.88 -15.23 -9.80
C THR A 65 4.45 -15.65 -11.15
N GLU A 66 4.33 -14.77 -12.14
CA GLU A 66 4.75 -15.02 -13.52
C GLU A 66 5.93 -14.13 -13.91
N PHE A 67 6.75 -14.61 -14.84
CA PHE A 67 7.91 -13.90 -15.41
C PHE A 67 7.57 -13.14 -16.70
N LYS A 68 6.30 -12.77 -16.87
CA LYS A 68 5.83 -12.02 -18.03
C LYS A 68 6.01 -10.52 -17.85
N ILE A 69 5.94 -9.80 -18.97
CA ILE A 69 5.90 -8.34 -18.98
C ILE A 69 4.58 -7.90 -18.35
N ALA A 70 4.66 -7.06 -17.33
CA ALA A 70 3.53 -6.48 -16.63
C ALA A 70 3.86 -5.03 -16.22
N ASP A 71 2.84 -4.18 -16.21
CA ASP A 71 2.95 -2.80 -15.75
C ASP A 71 2.62 -2.76 -14.24
N VAL A 72 3.66 -2.69 -13.41
CA VAL A 72 3.54 -2.61 -11.95
C VAL A 72 3.51 -1.15 -11.52
N LYS A 73 2.47 -0.76 -10.80
CA LYS A 73 2.33 0.60 -10.25
C LYS A 73 2.10 0.53 -8.75
N MET A 74 2.71 1.47 -8.04
CA MET A 74 2.63 1.62 -6.60
C MET A 74 2.20 3.05 -6.25
N ASN A 75 1.20 3.16 -5.37
CA ASN A 75 0.82 4.42 -4.75
C ASN A 75 1.08 4.34 -3.24
N LEU A 76 1.90 5.24 -2.72
CA LEU A 76 2.03 5.46 -1.28
C LEU A 76 0.99 6.48 -0.81
N VAL A 77 0.23 6.12 0.22
CA VAL A 77 -0.89 6.88 0.75
C VAL A 77 -0.68 7.15 2.24
N ALA A 78 -0.79 8.42 2.65
CA ALA A 78 -0.92 8.79 4.06
C ALA A 78 -2.36 8.54 4.50
N VAL A 79 -2.57 7.53 5.33
CA VAL A 79 -3.92 7.19 5.84
C VAL A 79 -4.24 8.08 7.03
N LYS A 80 -3.34 8.11 8.03
CA LYS A 80 -3.48 8.93 9.23
C LYS A 80 -2.10 9.39 9.68
N VAL A 81 -1.64 10.49 9.12
CA VAL A 81 -0.30 11.05 9.36
C VAL A 81 -0.46 12.46 9.89
N ASN A 82 0.29 12.80 10.93
CA ASN A 82 0.22 14.13 11.53
C ASN A 82 0.62 15.21 10.51
N GLY A 83 -0.23 16.23 10.36
CA GLY A 83 0.01 17.33 9.42
C GLY A 83 -0.33 17.03 7.95
N VAL A 84 -0.80 15.82 7.62
CA VAL A 84 -1.21 15.43 6.27
C VAL A 84 -2.70 15.11 6.25
N ARG A 85 -3.42 15.51 5.19
CA ARG A 85 -4.83 15.14 5.04
C ARG A 85 -4.96 13.61 4.89
N PRO A 86 -5.93 12.96 5.54
CA PRO A 86 -6.18 11.53 5.36
C PRO A 86 -6.38 11.15 3.89
N GLU A 87 -5.97 9.92 3.54
CA GLU A 87 -6.05 9.35 2.18
C GLU A 87 -5.28 10.16 1.12
N THR A 88 -4.30 10.97 1.52
CA THR A 88 -3.46 11.71 0.57
C THR A 88 -2.45 10.78 -0.08
N LYS A 89 -2.44 10.76 -1.41
CA LYS A 89 -1.39 10.07 -2.18
C LYS A 89 -0.11 10.91 -2.17
N ILE A 90 0.94 10.37 -1.58
CA ILE A 90 2.24 11.07 -1.41
C ILE A 90 3.17 10.74 -2.58
N VAL A 91 3.26 9.46 -2.95
CA VAL A 91 4.14 9.01 -4.03
C VAL A 91 3.36 8.12 -4.98
N THR A 92 3.60 8.28 -6.27
CA THR A 92 3.16 7.34 -7.31
C THR A 92 4.39 6.94 -8.10
N SER A 93 4.63 5.65 -8.23
CA SER A 93 5.73 5.12 -9.02
C SER A 93 5.23 3.97 -9.88
N SER A 94 5.77 3.83 -11.09
CA SER A 94 5.38 2.80 -12.04
C SER A 94 6.60 2.22 -12.73
N TYR A 95 6.59 0.92 -12.92
CA TYR A 95 7.66 0.17 -13.54
C TYR A 95 7.09 -0.93 -14.41
N ARG A 96 7.59 -1.03 -15.64
CA ARG A 96 7.26 -2.11 -16.55
C ARG A 96 8.33 -3.19 -16.47
N THR A 97 7.95 -4.41 -16.12
CA THR A 97 8.90 -5.54 -16.04
C THR A 97 9.42 -5.93 -17.41
N LYS A 98 10.62 -6.51 -17.44
CA LYS A 98 11.17 -7.17 -18.62
C LYS A 98 10.76 -8.64 -18.63
N GLN A 99 10.84 -9.28 -19.80
CA GLN A 99 10.66 -10.73 -19.89
C GLN A 99 11.69 -11.45 -19.01
N GLY A 100 11.25 -12.43 -18.22
CA GLY A 100 12.13 -13.13 -17.28
C GLY A 100 12.34 -12.39 -15.95
N GLN A 101 11.73 -11.22 -15.74
CA GLN A 101 11.78 -10.48 -14.48
C GLN A 101 10.46 -10.61 -13.74
N ASN A 102 10.49 -11.18 -12.54
CA ASN A 102 9.33 -11.28 -11.66
C ASN A 102 9.50 -10.47 -10.36
N ARG A 103 10.64 -9.82 -10.14
CA ARG A 103 10.90 -9.04 -8.93
C ARG A 103 11.00 -7.55 -9.23
N VAL A 104 10.20 -6.77 -8.51
CA VAL A 104 10.16 -5.31 -8.60
C VAL A 104 10.39 -4.73 -7.21
N ILE A 105 11.23 -3.71 -7.12
CA ILE A 105 11.53 -3.02 -5.86
C ILE A 105 11.23 -1.55 -6.07
N PHE A 106 10.35 -1.01 -5.25
CA PHE A 106 10.12 0.42 -5.16
C PHE A 106 10.74 0.97 -3.87
N THR A 107 11.14 2.24 -3.92
CA THR A 107 11.67 2.99 -2.78
C THR A 107 10.78 4.17 -2.45
N GLY A 108 10.52 4.38 -1.17
CA GLY A 108 9.94 5.60 -0.64
C GLY A 108 10.98 6.37 0.16
N SER A 109 11.18 7.64 -0.18
CA SER A 109 12.05 8.56 0.54
C SER A 109 11.38 9.94 0.62
N PRO A 110 11.06 10.45 1.82
CA PRO A 110 10.64 11.83 1.97
C PRO A 110 11.84 12.77 1.89
N ASP A 111 11.57 14.07 1.68
CA ASP A 111 12.57 15.10 1.88
C ASP A 111 12.86 15.23 3.38
N GLY A 112 13.88 14.52 3.85
CA GLY A 112 14.26 14.46 5.27
C GLY A 112 13.74 13.21 5.97
N PHE A 113 12.72 13.34 6.81
CA PHE A 113 12.23 12.27 7.70
C PHE A 113 10.77 11.93 7.43
N TRP A 114 10.41 10.68 7.71
CA TRP A 114 9.00 10.28 7.70
C TRP A 114 8.26 10.92 8.87
N SER A 115 7.07 11.46 8.60
CA SER A 115 6.17 11.90 9.66
C SER A 115 5.57 10.70 10.37
N SER A 116 5.36 10.81 11.69
CA SER A 116 4.72 9.73 12.44
C SER A 116 3.27 9.53 12.01
N GLY A 117 2.85 8.27 11.87
CA GLY A 117 1.50 7.93 11.46
C GLY A 117 1.36 6.62 10.69
N ASN A 118 0.15 6.41 10.19
CA ASN A 118 -0.25 5.22 9.46
C ASN A 118 -0.21 5.50 7.96
N TYR A 119 0.44 4.62 7.23
CA TYR A 119 0.60 4.67 5.79
C TYR A 119 0.06 3.39 5.14
N ARG A 120 -0.19 3.47 3.84
CA ARG A 120 -0.61 2.35 3.01
C ARG A 120 0.06 2.41 1.65
N ILE A 121 0.50 1.27 1.15
CA ILE A 121 0.99 1.09 -0.20
C ILE A 121 -0.07 0.33 -0.99
N ASP A 122 -0.63 0.96 -2.00
CA ASP A 122 -1.57 0.34 -2.94
C ASP A 122 -0.80 -0.12 -4.18
N ILE A 123 -0.89 -1.41 -4.51
CA ILE A 123 -0.17 -2.04 -5.61
C ILE A 123 -1.16 -2.40 -6.72
N PHE A 124 -0.78 -2.04 -7.93
CA PHE A 124 -1.54 -2.23 -9.14
C PHE A 124 -0.70 -3.01 -10.15
N ILE A 125 -1.33 -3.97 -10.84
CA ILE A 125 -0.74 -4.68 -11.97
C ILE A 125 -1.67 -4.46 -13.16
N ASP A 126 -1.13 -3.97 -14.28
CA ASP A 126 -1.88 -3.68 -15.51
C ASP A 126 -3.12 -2.80 -15.25
N GLY A 127 -2.99 -1.85 -14.33
CA GLY A 127 -4.04 -0.90 -13.94
C GLY A 127 -5.04 -1.40 -12.89
N LEU A 128 -5.05 -2.69 -12.56
CA LEU A 128 -5.92 -3.27 -11.54
C LEU A 128 -5.26 -3.21 -10.16
N LYS A 129 -5.96 -2.68 -9.15
CA LYS A 129 -5.49 -2.70 -7.76
C LYS A 129 -5.63 -4.12 -7.20
N LEU A 130 -4.52 -4.73 -6.80
CA LEU A 130 -4.51 -6.13 -6.35
C LEU A 130 -4.13 -6.32 -4.89
N ARG A 131 -3.33 -5.41 -4.33
CA ARG A 131 -2.88 -5.47 -2.93
C ARG A 131 -2.85 -4.10 -2.29
N SER A 132 -3.02 -4.10 -0.97
CA SER A 132 -2.76 -2.97 -0.10
C SER A 132 -1.95 -3.45 1.09
N VAL A 133 -0.80 -2.83 1.34
CA VAL A 133 0.06 -3.14 2.50
C VAL A 133 0.13 -1.92 3.40
N SER A 134 -0.26 -2.08 4.66
CA SER A 134 -0.22 -1.01 5.66
C SER A 134 1.05 -1.08 6.50
N PHE A 135 1.56 0.09 6.88
CA PHE A 135 2.70 0.20 7.78
C PHE A 135 2.60 1.45 8.65
N ASN A 136 3.36 1.45 9.75
CA ASN A 136 3.38 2.54 10.71
C ASN A 136 4.76 3.16 10.80
N VAL A 137 4.80 4.49 10.95
CA VAL A 137 5.98 5.22 11.35
C VAL A 137 5.77 5.70 12.78
N VAL A 138 6.58 5.19 13.71
CA VAL A 138 6.44 5.44 15.14
C VAL A 138 7.66 6.18 15.65
N GLU A 139 7.44 7.28 16.38
CA GLU A 139 8.53 7.98 17.06
C GLU A 139 9.14 7.09 18.15
N PRO A 140 10.47 7.03 18.27
CA PRO A 140 11.10 6.33 19.39
C PRO A 140 10.65 6.98 20.71
N PRO A 141 10.54 6.19 21.80
CA PRO A 141 10.20 6.75 23.10
C PRO A 141 11.19 7.86 23.45
N ARG A 142 10.69 9.06 23.74
CA ARG A 142 11.53 10.13 24.29
C ARG A 142 12.07 9.63 25.63
N GLN A 143 13.37 9.37 25.73
CA GLN A 143 14.03 9.22 27.02
C GLN A 143 13.86 10.57 27.75
N GLN A 144 12.93 10.64 28.69
CA GLN A 144 12.83 11.77 29.60
C GLN A 144 14.15 11.80 30.37
N LYS A 145 15.03 12.75 30.04
CA LYS A 145 16.13 13.12 30.95
C LYS A 145 15.45 13.52 32.25
N PHE A 146 15.51 12.65 33.26
CA PHE A 146 15.27 13.04 34.64
C PHE A 146 16.29 14.13 34.95
N VAL A 147 15.85 15.39 34.90
CA VAL A 147 16.65 16.50 35.40
C VAL A 147 16.74 16.27 36.90
N SER A 148 17.86 15.71 37.36
CA SER A 148 18.18 15.65 38.78
C SER A 148 18.29 17.08 39.29
N VAL A 149 17.21 17.58 39.89
CA VAL A 149 17.25 18.84 40.64
C VAL A 149 18.16 18.61 41.84
N PRO A 150 19.29 19.33 41.98
CA PRO A 150 20.11 19.19 43.18
C PRO A 150 19.31 19.66 44.39
N ALA A 151 19.06 18.74 45.33
CA ALA A 151 18.41 19.02 46.59
C ALA A 151 19.30 19.98 47.42
N LYS A 152 19.01 21.27 47.36
CA LYS A 152 19.64 22.28 48.22
C LYS A 152 19.00 22.19 49.61
N LEU A 153 19.41 21.19 50.40
CA LEU A 153 19.07 21.12 51.83
C LEU A 153 19.81 22.24 52.56
N LYS A 154 19.08 23.32 52.89
CA LYS A 154 19.56 24.33 53.84
C LYS A 154 19.19 23.86 55.26
N PRO A 155 20.15 23.63 56.16
CA PRO A 155 19.82 23.31 57.55
C PRO A 155 19.18 24.55 58.21
N ARG A 156 17.96 24.37 58.71
CA ARG A 156 17.28 25.34 59.56
C ARG A 156 17.83 25.14 60.97
N LYS A 157 18.77 25.99 61.41
CA LYS A 157 19.18 26.04 62.82
C LYS A 157 18.02 26.63 63.63
N GLY A 158 17.53 25.85 64.59
CA GLY A 158 16.77 26.36 65.74
C GLY A 158 17.71 26.86 66.82
#